data_AF-A0AAD5BYR6-F1
#
_entry.id   AF-A0AAD5BYR6-F1
#
_cell.length_a   1.000
_cell.length_b   1.000
_cell.length_c   1.000
_cell.angle_alpha   90.00
_cell.angle_beta   90.00
_cell.angle_gamma   90.00
#
_symmetry.space_group_name_H-M   'P 1'
#
loop_
_entity.id
_entity.type
_entity.pdbx_description
1 polymer ?
#
loop_
_entity_poly.entity_id
_entity_poly.type
_entity_poly.pdbx_seq_one_letter_code
_entity_poly.pdbx_strand_id
1 'polypeptide(L)'
;MHRLTVIEKLRERMSDDDKIVRETLYQLLKAVIFPACKEDNQGTFISLMMAYVFNAMTHLSIDVRLMAFKFFDLVVQHYPLSFSMYADKIIQHYKEILQKNQFNMHDKGKLKSVLAGLAHCLSLLPCNNSSSPDNNVIADRKILHAFESQVHEDRSGFSVTANELKGLLPILVSGLQDFMPSLLTMEAQSFDCVLSILKSIDIVVKFFVYGKGARSDQDVLQTLLKKLFSVFPLHPTHQSSEKGDNRYFILNVIISEIFFCLVDWSAPPSAFLDKFLVFILDALSEKVGHSGKFQKHSLSLIPFIPKLVMQVDNAWKSHILQAFTEAFKKCDPESAMKLVCLSAIEEMLFPAVLLLQLHLGQRGTFSQELDNMQYSLKEFYSACHHGDISYGPFMKLDREIQELSICCLYYFSFLDASLLQSLTACCLAYRAGHIQIADYLSFLITLLSRYQISPESNSLAKEKGGNSNTGLFRSVTSAVCSCLPQIGGDHIVLKMLEGAVIDQIANEPPLALENTCALLRMIVTLDSKPRLKIWLVILLKNKILGPVTPSVPAE
;
A
#
# COMPACT_ATOMS: atom_id res chain seq x y z
N MET A 1 -47.16 -1.82 -12.02
CA MET A 1 -48.09 -0.79 -12.53
C MET A 1 -48.52 0.22 -11.44
N HIS A 2 -49.37 -0.10 -10.46
CA HIS A 2 -49.92 0.91 -9.52
C HIS A 2 -48.89 1.73 -8.70
N ARG A 3 -47.74 1.16 -8.35
CA ARG A 3 -46.76 1.82 -7.46
C ARG A 3 -45.96 2.92 -8.17
N LEU A 4 -45.52 2.67 -9.40
CA LEU A 4 -44.84 3.69 -10.22
C LEU A 4 -45.75 4.91 -10.34
N THR A 5 -47.04 4.71 -10.68
CA THR A 5 -48.04 5.77 -10.76
C THR A 5 -48.22 6.56 -9.45
N VAL A 6 -48.16 5.89 -8.29
CA VAL A 6 -48.20 6.59 -6.98
C VAL A 6 -46.97 7.49 -6.82
N ILE A 7 -45.77 7.01 -7.15
CA ILE A 7 -44.55 7.81 -7.10
C ILE A 7 -44.59 8.94 -8.13
N GLU A 8 -45.12 8.71 -9.34
CA GLU A 8 -45.31 9.76 -10.34
C GLU A 8 -46.15 10.94 -9.83
N LYS A 9 -47.12 10.67 -8.97
CA LYS A 9 -47.96 11.70 -8.35
C LYS A 9 -47.34 12.33 -7.12
N LEU A 10 -46.58 11.56 -6.34
CA LEU A 10 -46.02 12.03 -5.07
C LEU A 10 -44.62 12.65 -5.19
N ARG A 11 -43.87 12.37 -6.26
CA ARG A 11 -42.47 12.83 -6.43
C ARG A 11 -42.31 14.34 -6.36
N GLU A 12 -43.28 15.11 -6.86
CA GLU A 12 -43.27 16.58 -6.80
C GLU A 12 -43.32 17.11 -5.36
N ARG A 13 -43.83 16.31 -4.41
CA ARG A 13 -43.95 16.69 -3.00
C ARG A 13 -42.60 16.69 -2.26
N MET A 14 -41.51 16.25 -2.88
CA MET A 14 -40.17 16.35 -2.29
C MET A 14 -39.68 17.80 -2.18
N SER A 15 -40.15 18.67 -3.08
CA SER A 15 -39.86 20.10 -3.08
C SER A 15 -41.01 20.94 -2.51
N ASP A 16 -42.01 20.33 -1.88
CA ASP A 16 -43.15 21.05 -1.30
C ASP A 16 -42.66 22.01 -0.21
N ASP A 17 -43.22 23.21 -0.11
CA ASP A 17 -42.81 24.22 0.88
C ASP A 17 -43.19 23.79 2.31
N ASP A 18 -44.25 23.00 2.47
CA ASP A 18 -44.69 22.51 3.77
C ASP A 18 -43.80 21.36 4.28
N LYS A 19 -43.17 21.57 5.44
CA LYS A 19 -42.33 20.58 6.12
C LYS A 19 -43.10 19.30 6.44
N ILE A 20 -44.36 19.39 6.87
CA ILE A 20 -45.19 18.24 7.25
C ILE A 20 -45.46 17.38 6.03
N VAL A 21 -45.71 17.98 4.87
CA VAL A 21 -45.90 17.27 3.61
C VAL A 21 -44.63 16.49 3.23
N ARG A 22 -43.46 17.14 3.29
CA ARG A 22 -42.17 16.47 3.02
C ARG A 22 -41.89 15.33 4.00
N GLU A 23 -42.09 15.54 5.30
CA GLU A 23 -41.85 14.51 6.32
C GLU A 23 -42.82 13.32 6.18
N THR A 24 -44.09 13.60 5.89
CA THR A 24 -45.11 12.55 5.65
C THR A 24 -44.74 11.71 4.43
N LEU A 25 -44.29 12.36 3.35
CA LEU A 25 -43.78 11.65 2.17
C LEU A 25 -42.56 10.79 2.52
N TYR A 26 -41.62 11.32 3.30
CA TYR A 26 -40.43 10.58 3.73
C TYR A 26 -40.80 9.31 4.50
N GLN A 27 -41.72 9.42 5.47
CA GLN A 27 -42.19 8.26 6.24
C GLN A 27 -42.94 7.26 5.36
N LEU A 28 -43.77 7.73 4.42
CA LEU A 28 -44.47 6.87 3.47
C LEU A 28 -43.48 6.08 2.58
N LEU A 29 -42.44 6.76 2.07
CA LEU A 29 -41.41 6.12 1.27
C LEU A 29 -40.65 5.06 2.08
N LYS A 30 -40.24 5.41 3.30
CA LYS A 30 -39.46 4.55 4.20
C LYS A 30 -40.24 3.33 4.68
N ALA A 31 -41.48 3.50 5.14
CA ALA A 31 -42.21 2.45 5.82
C ALA A 31 -43.07 1.58 4.89
N VAL A 32 -43.49 2.12 3.75
CA VAL A 32 -44.49 1.45 2.89
C VAL A 32 -43.94 1.18 1.49
N ILE A 33 -43.38 2.20 0.83
CA ILE A 33 -43.07 2.10 -0.61
C ILE A 33 -41.79 1.29 -0.84
N PHE A 34 -40.66 1.69 -0.23
CA PHE A 34 -39.37 1.04 -0.49
C PHE A 34 -39.34 -0.43 -0.04
N PRO A 35 -39.84 -0.81 1.16
CA PRO A 35 -39.91 -2.22 1.56
C PRO A 35 -40.77 -3.10 0.64
N ALA A 36 -41.76 -2.50 -0.03
CA ALA A 36 -42.66 -3.22 -0.92
C ALA A 36 -42.13 -3.35 -2.36
N CYS A 37 -41.08 -2.61 -2.75
CA CYS A 37 -40.53 -2.62 -4.10
C CYS A 37 -39.67 -3.87 -4.37
N LYS A 38 -40.16 -4.78 -5.22
CA LYS A 38 -39.41 -5.95 -5.73
C LYS A 38 -38.44 -5.54 -6.86
N GLU A 39 -37.47 -6.40 -7.16
CA GLU A 39 -36.34 -6.16 -8.07
C GLU A 39 -36.72 -5.75 -9.51
N ASP A 40 -37.86 -6.21 -10.01
CA ASP A 40 -38.34 -5.86 -11.35
C ASP A 40 -38.77 -4.38 -11.40
N ASN A 41 -37.97 -3.54 -12.09
CA ASN A 41 -38.12 -2.09 -12.32
C ASN A 41 -37.45 -1.13 -11.33
N GLN A 42 -36.49 -1.58 -10.51
CA GLN A 42 -35.76 -0.68 -9.59
C GLN A 42 -35.05 0.48 -10.32
N GLY A 43 -34.44 0.23 -11.49
CA GLY A 43 -33.69 1.26 -12.24
C GLY A 43 -34.54 2.47 -12.66
N THR A 44 -35.71 2.23 -13.28
CA THR A 44 -36.61 3.32 -13.71
C THR A 44 -37.17 4.10 -12.52
N PHE A 45 -37.48 3.38 -11.44
CA PHE A 45 -37.95 3.97 -10.20
C PHE A 45 -36.91 4.89 -9.56
N ILE A 46 -35.66 4.42 -9.43
CA ILE A 46 -34.54 5.19 -8.87
C ILE A 46 -34.26 6.41 -9.74
N SER A 47 -34.16 6.26 -11.07
CA SER A 47 -33.90 7.39 -11.97
C SER A 47 -34.95 8.49 -11.85
N LEU A 48 -36.23 8.11 -11.74
CA LEU A 48 -37.31 9.07 -11.58
C LEU A 48 -37.21 9.80 -10.23
N MET A 49 -37.01 9.05 -9.15
CA MET A 49 -36.82 9.59 -7.80
C MET A 49 -35.64 10.57 -7.74
N MET A 50 -34.50 10.17 -8.30
CA MET A 50 -33.26 10.95 -8.29
C MET A 50 -33.41 12.29 -9.01
N ALA A 51 -34.19 12.36 -10.09
CA ALA A 51 -34.45 13.63 -10.78
C ALA A 51 -35.12 14.67 -9.86
N TYR A 52 -36.10 14.26 -9.05
CA TYR A 52 -36.79 15.14 -8.11
C TYR A 52 -35.96 15.44 -6.87
N VAL A 53 -35.17 14.47 -6.40
CA VAL A 53 -34.18 14.69 -5.35
C VAL A 53 -33.17 15.77 -5.78
N PHE A 54 -32.60 15.68 -7.00
CA PHE A 54 -31.67 16.70 -7.50
C PHE A 54 -32.32 18.06 -7.67
N ASN A 55 -33.57 18.11 -8.16
CA ASN A 55 -34.33 19.35 -8.22
C ASN A 55 -34.56 19.96 -6.83
N ALA A 56 -34.83 19.15 -5.81
CA ALA A 56 -34.99 19.61 -4.44
C ALA A 56 -33.65 20.05 -3.80
N MET A 57 -32.53 19.42 -4.15
CA MET A 57 -31.18 19.78 -3.66
C MET A 57 -30.72 21.18 -4.11
N THR A 58 -31.26 21.69 -5.22
CA THR A 58 -30.98 23.03 -5.76
C THR A 58 -32.02 24.08 -5.36
N HIS A 59 -33.03 23.70 -4.56
CA HIS A 59 -34.11 24.58 -4.15
C HIS A 59 -33.62 25.81 -3.34
N LEU A 60 -34.32 26.94 -3.43
CA LEU A 60 -33.95 28.18 -2.73
C LEU A 60 -34.01 28.02 -1.19
N SER A 61 -34.99 27.25 -0.69
CA SER A 61 -35.16 26.99 0.75
C SER A 61 -34.19 25.92 1.24
N ILE A 62 -33.37 26.26 2.24
CA ILE A 62 -32.43 25.34 2.87
C ILE A 62 -33.12 24.13 3.51
N ASP A 63 -34.30 24.30 4.09
CA ASP A 63 -35.04 23.20 4.71
C ASP A 63 -35.61 22.21 3.69
N VAL A 64 -35.83 22.65 2.45
CA VAL A 64 -36.19 21.76 1.34
C VAL A 64 -34.95 20.99 0.89
N ARG A 65 -33.81 21.69 0.70
CA ARG A 65 -32.53 21.05 0.34
C ARG A 65 -32.10 19.99 1.36
N LEU A 66 -32.20 20.28 2.65
CA LEU A 66 -31.84 19.34 3.72
C LEU A 66 -32.74 18.09 3.72
N MET A 67 -34.04 18.25 3.44
CA MET A 67 -34.93 17.11 3.26
C MET A 67 -34.59 16.31 2.00
N ALA A 68 -34.15 16.97 0.91
CA ALA A 68 -33.68 16.29 -0.30
C ALA A 68 -32.50 15.35 -0.02
N PHE A 69 -31.53 15.78 0.81
CA PHE A 69 -30.44 14.90 1.25
C PHE A 69 -30.92 13.71 2.08
N LYS A 70 -31.97 13.86 2.90
CA LYS A 70 -32.59 12.72 3.61
C LYS A 70 -33.31 11.77 2.67
N PHE A 71 -34.05 12.28 1.68
CA PHE A 71 -34.67 11.44 0.66
C PHE A 71 -33.62 10.66 -0.12
N PHE A 72 -32.50 11.31 -0.47
CA PHE A 72 -31.38 10.67 -1.12
C PHE A 72 -30.76 9.55 -0.26
N ASP A 73 -30.43 9.85 0.99
CA ASP A 73 -29.90 8.87 1.95
C ASP A 73 -30.83 7.66 2.09
N LEU A 74 -32.15 7.88 2.12
CA LEU A 74 -33.13 6.80 2.14
C LEU A 74 -33.07 5.92 0.87
N VAL A 75 -32.88 6.52 -0.32
CA VAL A 75 -32.71 5.78 -1.58
C VAL A 75 -31.46 4.92 -1.51
N VAL A 76 -30.34 5.48 -1.06
CA VAL A 76 -29.06 4.78 -0.96
C VAL A 76 -29.12 3.63 0.05
N GLN A 77 -29.79 3.81 1.19
CA GLN A 77 -29.96 2.74 2.19
C GLN A 77 -30.68 1.50 1.63
N HIS A 78 -31.61 1.68 0.70
CA HIS A 78 -32.36 0.58 0.09
C HIS A 78 -31.75 0.09 -1.22
N TYR A 79 -31.02 0.97 -1.92
CA TYR A 79 -30.42 0.71 -3.23
C TYR A 79 -28.98 1.23 -3.28
N PRO A 80 -28.00 0.63 -2.58
CA PRO A 80 -26.65 1.19 -2.45
C PRO A 80 -25.94 1.46 -3.79
N LEU A 81 -26.20 0.62 -4.79
CA LEU A 81 -25.65 0.76 -6.15
C LEU A 81 -26.13 2.03 -6.87
N SER A 82 -27.19 2.71 -6.41
CA SER A 82 -27.63 3.97 -7.00
C SER A 82 -26.62 5.09 -6.77
N PHE A 83 -25.78 5.00 -5.72
CA PHE A 83 -24.77 6.03 -5.45
C PHE A 83 -23.73 6.09 -6.57
N SER A 84 -23.21 4.95 -7.03
CA SER A 84 -22.16 4.91 -8.05
C SER A 84 -22.62 5.51 -9.39
N MET A 85 -23.92 5.44 -9.70
CA MET A 85 -24.50 6.01 -10.92
C MET A 85 -24.53 7.55 -10.93
N TYR A 86 -24.48 8.20 -9.77
CA TYR A 86 -24.64 9.64 -9.64
C TYR A 86 -23.59 10.31 -8.74
N ALA A 87 -22.50 9.61 -8.42
CA ALA A 87 -21.54 10.00 -7.39
C ALA A 87 -21.01 11.43 -7.60
N ASP A 88 -20.67 11.77 -8.85
CA ASP A 88 -20.21 13.10 -9.27
C ASP A 88 -21.22 14.21 -8.91
N LYS A 89 -22.48 14.07 -9.32
CA LYS A 89 -23.55 15.05 -9.06
C LYS A 89 -23.85 15.17 -7.57
N ILE A 90 -23.87 14.04 -6.86
CA ILE A 90 -24.14 14.01 -5.42
C ILE A 90 -23.03 14.74 -4.66
N ILE A 91 -21.76 14.44 -4.95
CA ILE A 91 -20.61 15.11 -4.34
C ILE A 91 -20.66 16.61 -4.64
N GLN A 92 -20.97 16.99 -5.88
CA GLN A 92 -21.12 18.39 -6.27
C GLN A 92 -22.23 19.11 -5.47
N HIS A 93 -23.40 18.48 -5.27
CA HIS A 93 -24.46 19.07 -4.44
C HIS A 93 -24.07 19.19 -2.96
N TYR A 94 -23.30 18.24 -2.42
CA TYR A 94 -22.72 18.37 -1.08
C TYR A 94 -21.71 19.53 -1.00
N LYS A 95 -20.85 19.71 -2.01
CA LYS A 95 -19.94 20.86 -2.10
C LYS A 95 -20.72 22.16 -2.06
N GLU A 96 -21.79 22.28 -2.86
CA GLU A 96 -22.62 23.48 -2.94
C GLU A 96 -23.35 23.82 -1.63
N ILE A 97 -23.90 22.83 -0.93
CA ILE A 97 -24.59 23.10 0.35
C ILE A 97 -23.60 23.49 1.45
N LEU A 98 -22.40 22.90 1.49
CA LEU A 98 -21.37 23.24 2.46
C LEU A 98 -20.73 24.60 2.17
N GLN A 99 -20.50 24.94 0.90
CA GLN A 99 -19.95 26.24 0.50
C GLN A 99 -20.93 27.39 0.71
N LYS A 100 -22.16 27.28 0.19
CA LYS A 100 -23.12 28.40 0.17
C LYS A 100 -23.65 28.78 1.55
N ASN A 101 -23.74 27.82 2.46
CA ASN A 101 -24.26 28.08 3.80
C ASN A 101 -23.16 28.42 4.81
N GLN A 102 -21.87 28.25 4.42
CA GLN A 102 -20.69 28.23 5.29
C GLN A 102 -20.90 27.29 6.50
N PHE A 103 -19.86 26.90 7.24
CA PHE A 103 -20.07 26.05 8.44
C PHE A 103 -20.71 26.84 9.61
N ASN A 104 -21.37 27.96 9.30
CA ASN A 104 -22.03 28.91 10.18
C ASN A 104 -23.55 28.71 10.21
N MET A 105 -24.03 27.49 9.94
CA MET A 105 -25.43 27.15 10.18
C MET A 105 -25.75 27.43 11.65
N HIS A 106 -26.70 28.35 11.92
CA HIS A 106 -27.19 28.62 13.27
C HIS A 106 -27.64 27.33 14.00
N ASP A 107 -28.05 26.32 13.23
CA ASP A 107 -28.38 24.98 13.69
C ASP A 107 -27.25 23.98 13.37
N LYS A 108 -26.36 23.75 14.35
CA LYS A 108 -25.28 22.77 14.27
C LYS A 108 -25.81 21.33 14.08
N GLY A 109 -27.04 21.04 14.49
CA GLY A 109 -27.69 19.74 14.29
C GLY A 109 -28.00 19.45 12.82
N LYS A 110 -28.46 20.46 12.07
CA LYS A 110 -28.66 20.36 10.62
C LYS A 110 -27.35 20.11 9.89
N LEU A 111 -26.29 20.85 10.24
CA LEU A 111 -24.97 20.68 9.67
C LEU A 111 -24.39 19.28 9.95
N LYS A 112 -24.52 18.79 11.19
CA LYS A 112 -24.15 17.42 11.56
C LYS A 112 -24.86 16.39 10.66
N SER A 113 -26.16 16.56 10.41
CA SER A 113 -26.91 15.65 9.54
C SER A 113 -26.38 15.63 8.11
N VAL A 114 -26.03 16.80 7.55
CA VAL A 114 -25.45 16.89 6.20
C VAL A 114 -24.09 16.20 6.14
N LEU A 115 -23.22 16.46 7.12
CA LEU A 115 -21.88 15.86 7.16
C LEU A 115 -21.92 14.34 7.41
N ALA A 116 -22.84 13.86 8.23
CA ALA A 116 -23.07 12.43 8.42
C ALA A 116 -23.54 11.76 7.13
N GLY A 117 -24.48 12.39 6.40
CA GLY A 117 -24.92 11.93 5.09
C GLY A 117 -23.77 11.87 4.07
N LEU A 118 -22.93 12.92 4.02
CA LEU A 118 -21.74 12.94 3.17
C LEU A 118 -20.77 11.80 3.52
N ALA A 119 -20.44 11.62 4.80
CA ALA A 119 -19.56 10.54 5.24
C ALA A 119 -20.11 9.15 4.85
N HIS A 120 -21.43 8.94 4.96
CA HIS A 120 -22.06 7.70 4.51
C HIS A 120 -21.92 7.52 2.99
N CYS A 121 -22.17 8.56 2.19
CA CYS A 121 -22.00 8.50 0.74
C CYS A 121 -20.57 8.15 0.33
N LEU A 122 -19.59 8.82 0.95
CA LEU A 122 -18.18 8.56 0.67
C LEU A 122 -17.77 7.13 1.05
N SER A 123 -18.35 6.55 2.11
CA SER A 123 -18.07 5.17 2.51
C SER A 123 -18.53 4.11 1.49
N LEU A 124 -19.39 4.49 0.54
CA LEU A 124 -19.86 3.62 -0.55
C LEU A 124 -18.96 3.69 -1.79
N LEU A 125 -17.93 4.55 -1.79
CA LEU A 125 -16.94 4.55 -2.85
C LEU A 125 -16.12 3.25 -2.80
N PRO A 126 -15.80 2.66 -3.96
CA PRO A 126 -14.98 1.46 -4.00
C PRO A 126 -13.59 1.77 -3.44
N CYS A 127 -13.24 1.13 -2.32
CA CYS A 127 -11.93 1.23 -1.69
C CYS A 127 -11.42 -0.19 -1.44
N ASN A 128 -10.26 -0.53 -1.99
CA ASN A 128 -9.60 -1.83 -1.82
C ASN A 128 -8.97 -1.91 -0.43
N ASN A 129 -9.76 -1.91 0.64
CA ASN A 129 -9.23 -2.08 1.98
C ASN A 129 -9.07 -3.58 2.26
N SER A 130 -7.83 -4.07 2.18
CA SER A 130 -7.40 -5.34 2.79
C SER A 130 -7.23 -5.23 4.32
N SER A 131 -7.86 -4.24 4.96
CA SER A 131 -7.67 -3.90 6.37
C SER A 131 -8.97 -3.47 7.08
N SER A 132 -10.06 -4.23 6.93
CA SER A 132 -11.13 -4.19 7.94
C SER A 132 -10.79 -5.17 9.08
N PRO A 133 -10.96 -4.77 10.36
CA PRO A 133 -10.90 -5.69 11.48
C PRO A 133 -12.28 -6.33 11.70
N ASP A 134 -12.90 -6.86 10.63
CA ASP A 134 -14.07 -7.71 10.81
C ASP A 134 -13.61 -9.11 11.18
N ASN A 135 -13.97 -9.49 12.41
CA ASN A 135 -13.77 -10.81 12.99
C ASN A 135 -14.44 -11.87 12.10
N ASN A 136 -13.67 -12.47 11.19
CA ASN A 136 -13.73 -13.89 10.76
C ASN A 136 -12.83 -14.20 9.54
N VAL A 137 -11.69 -13.52 9.37
CA VAL A 137 -10.78 -13.78 8.23
C VAL A 137 -9.46 -14.40 8.71
N ILE A 138 -9.52 -15.51 9.45
CA ILE A 138 -8.33 -16.35 9.72
C ILE A 138 -8.24 -17.51 8.71
N ALA A 139 -9.32 -17.83 7.99
CA ALA A 139 -9.32 -18.91 7.00
C ALA A 139 -8.97 -18.46 5.56
N ASP A 140 -9.29 -17.23 5.15
CA ASP A 140 -9.19 -16.81 3.73
C ASP A 140 -7.94 -16.01 3.36
N ARG A 141 -7.08 -15.66 4.32
CA ARG A 141 -5.79 -14.99 4.03
C ARG A 141 -4.77 -15.91 3.31
N LYS A 142 -5.13 -17.19 3.09
CA LYS A 142 -4.26 -18.21 2.48
C LYS A 142 -4.48 -18.47 0.98
N ILE A 143 -5.51 -17.92 0.31
CA ILE A 143 -5.83 -18.36 -1.08
C ILE A 143 -5.99 -17.24 -2.14
N LEU A 144 -6.13 -15.95 -1.82
CA LEU A 144 -6.40 -14.93 -2.86
C LEU A 144 -5.32 -13.85 -2.97
N HIS A 145 -4.28 -14.13 -3.76
CA HIS A 145 -3.58 -13.15 -4.62
C HIS A 145 -3.04 -13.79 -5.91
N ALA A 146 -3.47 -15.00 -6.24
CA ALA A 146 -3.23 -15.57 -7.56
C ALA A 146 -4.24 -14.96 -8.54
N PHE A 147 -3.75 -14.15 -9.47
CA PHE A 147 -4.49 -13.59 -10.61
C PHE A 147 -5.62 -12.60 -10.28
N GLU A 148 -5.26 -11.33 -10.03
CA GLU A 148 -6.12 -10.24 -10.49
C GLU A 148 -6.07 -10.24 -12.03
N SER A 149 -7.07 -10.87 -12.64
CA SER A 149 -7.36 -10.72 -14.06
C SER A 149 -7.53 -9.23 -14.34
N GLN A 150 -6.70 -8.66 -15.22
CA GLN A 150 -6.92 -7.33 -15.76
C GLN A 150 -8.19 -7.33 -16.60
N VAL A 151 -9.34 -7.24 -15.93
CA VAL A 151 -10.58 -6.81 -16.57
C VAL A 151 -10.42 -5.30 -16.75
N HIS A 152 -10.31 -4.91 -18.00
CA HIS A 152 -10.28 -3.53 -18.46
C HIS A 152 -11.62 -2.85 -18.09
N GLU A 153 -11.77 -2.44 -16.83
CA GLU A 153 -12.91 -1.63 -16.38
C GLU A 153 -12.68 -0.16 -16.73
N ASP A 154 -13.74 0.44 -17.25
CA ASP A 154 -13.82 1.77 -17.82
C ASP A 154 -13.28 2.85 -16.84
N ARG A 155 -12.06 3.36 -17.08
CA ARG A 155 -11.40 4.37 -16.24
C ARG A 155 -12.07 5.75 -16.30
N SER A 156 -13.01 5.96 -17.22
CA SER A 156 -13.61 7.26 -17.53
C SER A 156 -14.48 7.83 -16.40
N GLY A 157 -15.37 7.02 -15.80
CA GLY A 157 -16.25 7.46 -14.69
C GLY A 157 -15.50 7.72 -13.38
N PHE A 158 -14.37 7.05 -13.16
CA PHE A 158 -13.54 7.23 -11.97
C PHE A 158 -12.78 8.57 -11.98
N SER A 159 -12.36 9.03 -13.16
CA SER A 159 -11.63 10.31 -13.34
C SER A 159 -12.47 11.54 -12.96
N VAL A 160 -13.75 11.55 -13.34
CA VAL A 160 -14.67 12.67 -13.01
C VAL A 160 -14.94 12.71 -11.51
N THR A 161 -15.25 11.56 -10.91
CA THR A 161 -15.47 11.44 -9.46
C THR A 161 -14.24 11.87 -8.67
N ALA A 162 -13.04 11.51 -9.12
CA ALA A 162 -11.79 11.93 -8.50
C ALA A 162 -11.61 13.46 -8.46
N ASN A 163 -11.96 14.17 -9.54
CA ASN A 163 -11.88 15.63 -9.56
C ASN A 163 -12.87 16.28 -8.58
N GLU A 164 -14.08 15.73 -8.47
CA GLU A 164 -15.07 16.20 -7.50
C GLU A 164 -14.60 16.00 -6.05
N LEU A 165 -13.99 14.86 -5.75
CA LEU A 165 -13.42 14.56 -4.44
C LEU A 165 -12.26 15.50 -4.09
N LYS A 166 -11.36 15.79 -5.04
CA LYS A 166 -10.30 16.80 -4.84
C LYS A 166 -10.88 18.18 -4.56
N GLY A 167 -11.93 18.58 -5.28
CA GLY A 167 -12.64 19.84 -5.07
C GLY A 167 -13.38 19.93 -3.73
N LEU A 168 -13.72 18.79 -3.11
CA LEU A 168 -14.38 18.71 -1.81
C LEU A 168 -13.40 18.99 -0.65
N LEU A 169 -12.14 18.54 -0.74
CA LEU A 169 -11.15 18.65 0.34
C LEU A 169 -10.96 20.09 0.85
N PRO A 170 -10.77 21.14 0.01
CA PRO A 170 -10.62 22.52 0.48
C PRO A 170 -11.82 23.04 1.27
N ILE A 171 -13.03 22.57 0.95
CA ILE A 171 -14.27 22.97 1.62
C ILE A 171 -14.30 22.36 3.02
N LEU A 172 -13.97 21.07 3.13
CA LEU A 172 -13.88 20.36 4.40
C LEU A 172 -12.78 20.94 5.31
N VAL A 173 -11.60 21.23 4.74
CA VAL A 173 -10.50 21.86 5.49
C VAL A 173 -10.88 23.27 5.96
N SER A 174 -11.52 24.07 5.10
CA SER A 174 -12.02 25.39 5.51
C SER A 174 -13.08 25.27 6.62
N GLY A 175 -13.96 24.27 6.52
CA GLY A 175 -14.96 23.99 7.56
C GLY A 175 -14.35 23.65 8.90
N LEU A 176 -13.25 22.90 8.93
CA LEU A 176 -12.51 22.68 10.18
C LEU A 176 -11.99 24.00 10.77
N GLN A 177 -11.48 24.90 9.93
CA GLN A 177 -10.98 26.20 10.36
C GLN A 177 -12.07 27.08 10.97
N ASP A 178 -13.30 27.03 10.42
CA ASP A 178 -14.46 27.74 10.96
C ASP A 178 -14.81 27.26 12.39
N PHE A 179 -14.51 26.01 12.74
CA PHE A 179 -14.69 25.48 14.08
C PHE A 179 -13.55 25.81 15.04
N MET A 180 -12.37 26.24 14.58
CA MET A 180 -11.20 26.50 15.44
C MET A 180 -11.47 27.49 16.60
N PRO A 181 -12.20 28.61 16.40
CA PRO A 181 -12.57 29.50 17.51
C PRO A 181 -13.50 28.83 18.53
N SER A 182 -14.35 27.91 18.07
CA SER A 182 -15.29 27.14 18.89
C SER A 182 -14.68 25.88 19.52
N LEU A 183 -13.46 25.50 19.13
CA LEU A 183 -12.70 24.42 19.77
C LEU A 183 -12.28 24.80 21.19
N LEU A 184 -12.49 26.03 21.67
CA LEU A 184 -12.20 26.42 23.05
C LEU A 184 -13.16 25.80 24.08
N THR A 185 -14.42 25.52 23.71
CA THR A 185 -15.44 24.95 24.61
C THR A 185 -15.90 23.54 24.21
N MET A 186 -15.50 23.07 23.02
CA MET A 186 -15.72 21.71 22.50
C MET A 186 -17.10 21.12 22.85
N GLU A 187 -18.18 21.84 22.53
CA GLU A 187 -19.54 21.33 22.67
C GLU A 187 -19.73 20.00 21.90
N ALA A 188 -20.63 19.12 22.37
CA ALA A 188 -20.83 17.80 21.76
C ALA A 188 -21.21 17.89 20.27
N GLN A 189 -22.01 18.88 19.87
CA GLN A 189 -22.40 19.07 18.47
C GLN A 189 -21.24 19.56 17.60
N SER A 190 -20.40 20.47 18.12
CA SER A 190 -19.18 20.91 17.43
C SER A 190 -18.19 19.76 17.25
N PHE A 191 -18.03 18.90 18.28
CA PHE A 191 -17.24 17.67 18.17
C PHE A 191 -17.74 16.76 17.05
N ASP A 192 -19.04 16.48 17.02
CA ASP A 192 -19.62 15.59 16.02
C ASP A 192 -19.41 16.12 14.60
N CYS A 193 -19.58 17.43 14.38
CA CYS A 193 -19.31 18.07 13.09
C CYS A 193 -17.83 17.92 12.68
N VAL A 194 -16.90 18.26 13.57
CA VAL A 194 -15.46 18.15 13.30
C VAL A 194 -15.06 16.69 13.04
N LEU A 195 -15.59 15.75 13.82
CA LEU A 195 -15.38 14.33 13.64
C LEU A 195 -15.88 13.85 12.26
N SER A 196 -17.07 14.29 11.84
CA SER A 196 -17.60 13.96 10.51
C SER A 196 -16.76 14.56 9.39
N ILE A 197 -16.30 15.81 9.53
CA ILE A 197 -15.38 16.45 8.57
C ILE A 197 -14.11 15.64 8.41
N LEU A 198 -13.44 15.30 9.51
CA LEU A 198 -12.20 14.52 9.48
C LEU A 198 -12.40 13.13 8.90
N LYS A 199 -13.49 12.44 9.26
CA LYS A 199 -13.84 11.14 8.65
C LYS A 199 -14.09 11.23 7.16
N SER A 200 -14.77 12.28 6.69
CA SER A 200 -14.94 12.51 5.26
C SER A 200 -13.60 12.73 4.56
N ILE A 201 -12.70 13.53 5.14
CA ILE A 201 -11.33 13.72 4.60
C ILE A 201 -10.59 12.38 4.55
N ASP A 202 -10.60 11.61 5.65
CA ASP A 202 -9.94 10.31 5.73
C ASP A 202 -10.42 9.32 4.66
N ILE A 203 -11.74 9.21 4.44
CA ILE A 203 -12.29 8.35 3.38
C ILE A 203 -11.81 8.80 2.00
N VAL A 204 -11.82 10.10 1.71
CA VAL A 204 -11.30 10.63 0.44
C VAL A 204 -9.82 10.29 0.27
N VAL A 205 -9.02 10.48 1.31
CA VAL A 205 -7.58 10.16 1.28
C VAL A 205 -7.35 8.68 1.02
N LYS A 206 -8.02 7.79 1.76
CA LYS A 206 -7.93 6.34 1.59
C LYS A 206 -8.38 5.89 0.20
N PHE A 207 -9.39 6.54 -0.37
CA PHE A 207 -9.80 6.31 -1.75
C PHE A 207 -8.69 6.59 -2.77
N PHE A 208 -7.89 7.66 -2.59
CA PHE A 208 -6.76 7.97 -3.48
C PHE A 208 -5.51 7.14 -3.19
N VAL A 209 -5.27 6.77 -1.93
CA VAL A 209 -4.06 6.02 -1.52
C VAL A 209 -4.20 4.53 -1.81
N TYR A 210 -5.32 3.92 -1.45
CA TYR A 210 -5.56 2.47 -1.58
C TYR A 210 -6.46 2.11 -2.76
N GLY A 211 -7.16 3.08 -3.35
CA GLY A 211 -7.95 2.86 -4.57
C GLY A 211 -7.12 3.03 -5.85
N LYS A 212 -7.80 3.33 -6.96
CA LYS A 212 -7.18 3.49 -8.30
C LYS A 212 -6.50 4.86 -8.50
N GLY A 213 -5.98 5.49 -7.45
CA GLY A 213 -5.34 6.83 -7.50
C GLY A 213 -3.93 6.80 -8.10
N ALA A 214 -3.56 7.84 -8.85
CA ALA A 214 -2.19 8.00 -9.36
C ALA A 214 -1.28 8.64 -8.31
N ARG A 215 0.05 8.40 -8.38
CA ARG A 215 1.02 9.10 -7.51
C ARG A 215 0.90 10.63 -7.58
N SER A 216 0.63 11.18 -8.76
CA SER A 216 0.38 12.62 -8.95
C SER A 216 -0.82 13.15 -8.16
N ASP A 217 -1.79 12.28 -7.83
CA ASP A 217 -2.93 12.68 -7.02
C ASP A 217 -2.52 12.86 -5.55
N GLN A 218 -1.60 12.02 -5.04
CA GLN A 218 -1.12 12.11 -3.66
C GLN A 218 -0.40 13.43 -3.38
N ASP A 219 0.43 13.92 -4.33
CA ASP A 219 1.10 15.23 -4.25
C ASP A 219 0.08 16.40 -4.17
N VAL A 220 -0.98 16.30 -4.97
CA VAL A 220 -2.10 17.25 -4.93
C VAL A 220 -2.80 17.19 -3.58
N LEU A 221 -3.10 16.00 -3.07
CA LEU A 221 -3.74 15.82 -1.75
C LEU A 221 -2.91 16.42 -0.62
N GLN A 222 -1.59 16.18 -0.59
CA GLN A 222 -0.69 16.80 0.40
C GLN A 222 -0.77 18.33 0.34
N THR A 223 -0.82 18.91 -0.86
CA THR A 223 -0.93 20.36 -1.05
C THR A 223 -2.26 20.89 -0.51
N LEU A 224 -3.37 20.22 -0.81
CA LEU A 224 -4.71 20.61 -0.35
C LEU A 224 -4.87 20.49 1.18
N LEU A 225 -4.20 19.50 1.79
CA LEU A 225 -4.30 19.20 3.22
C LEU A 225 -3.22 19.87 4.08
N LYS A 226 -2.28 20.63 3.47
CA LYS A 226 -1.23 21.35 4.22
C LYS A 226 -1.78 22.22 5.36
N LYS A 227 -2.92 22.87 5.15
CA LYS A 227 -3.60 23.68 6.19
C LYS A 227 -4.13 22.82 7.35
N LEU A 228 -4.62 21.61 7.08
CA LEU A 228 -5.04 20.66 8.11
C LEU A 228 -3.84 20.24 8.98
N PHE A 229 -2.70 19.92 8.36
CA PHE A 229 -1.51 19.52 9.12
C PHE A 229 -0.91 20.68 9.92
N SER A 230 -1.11 21.93 9.47
CA SER A 230 -0.64 23.11 10.21
C SER A 230 -1.36 23.37 11.52
N VAL A 231 -2.60 22.90 11.68
CA VAL A 231 -3.36 23.05 12.94
C VAL A 231 -3.07 21.93 13.95
N PHE A 232 -2.25 20.94 13.57
CA PHE A 232 -1.90 19.82 14.44
C PHE A 232 -0.74 20.15 15.40
N PRO A 233 -0.78 19.64 16.66
CA PRO A 233 -1.90 18.95 17.29
C PRO A 233 -2.96 19.93 17.80
N LEU A 234 -4.21 19.47 17.86
CA LEU A 234 -5.29 20.20 18.50
C LEU A 234 -5.08 20.13 20.03
N HIS A 235 -4.90 21.29 20.66
CA HIS A 235 -4.65 21.39 22.11
C HIS A 235 -5.90 21.84 22.88
N PRO A 236 -6.16 21.28 24.08
CA PRO A 236 -7.09 21.87 25.03
C PRO A 236 -6.50 23.17 25.62
N THR A 237 -7.30 24.23 25.74
CA THR A 237 -6.87 25.46 26.43
C THR A 237 -7.13 25.34 27.92
N HIS A 238 -6.06 25.13 28.70
CA HIS A 238 -5.84 25.27 30.16
C HIS A 238 -6.90 24.84 31.20
N GLN A 239 -8.14 24.48 30.84
CA GLN A 239 -9.22 24.02 31.73
C GLN A 239 -10.15 23.00 31.03
N SER A 240 -9.59 21.98 30.40
CA SER A 240 -10.40 20.91 29.81
C SER A 240 -10.89 19.93 30.88
N SER A 241 -12.16 19.54 30.78
CA SER A 241 -12.68 18.35 31.45
C SER A 241 -12.06 17.10 30.83
N GLU A 242 -11.91 16.02 31.60
CA GLU A 242 -11.47 14.69 31.13
C GLU A 242 -12.23 14.22 29.87
N LYS A 243 -13.51 14.60 29.73
CA LYS A 243 -14.32 14.33 28.53
C LYS A 243 -13.89 15.16 27.30
N GLY A 244 -13.42 16.38 27.52
CA GLY A 244 -12.87 17.26 26.48
C GLY A 244 -11.53 16.72 25.98
N ASP A 245 -10.64 16.31 26.89
CA ASP A 245 -9.32 15.74 26.54
C ASP A 245 -9.43 14.52 25.64
N ASN A 246 -10.37 13.60 25.95
CA ASN A 246 -10.62 12.44 25.09
C ASN A 246 -11.10 12.82 23.67
N ARG A 247 -11.85 13.94 23.52
CA ARG A 247 -12.31 14.40 22.21
C ARG A 247 -11.15 14.89 21.35
N TYR A 248 -10.28 15.75 21.87
CA TYR A 248 -9.10 16.22 21.11
C TYR A 248 -8.18 15.07 20.75
N PHE A 249 -7.99 14.11 21.66
CA PHE A 249 -7.21 12.91 21.39
C PHE A 249 -7.74 12.14 20.17
N ILE A 250 -9.04 11.85 20.13
CA ILE A 250 -9.67 11.16 18.99
C ILE A 250 -9.47 11.93 17.68
N LEU A 251 -9.63 13.26 17.70
CA LEU A 251 -9.43 14.09 16.51
C LEU A 251 -7.97 14.06 16.04
N ASN A 252 -7.01 14.16 16.97
CA ASN A 252 -5.58 14.10 16.67
C ASN A 252 -5.15 12.73 16.13
N VAL A 253 -5.74 11.63 16.62
CA VAL A 253 -5.55 10.29 16.05
C VAL A 253 -5.95 10.28 14.57
N ILE A 254 -7.15 10.78 14.23
CA ILE A 254 -7.63 10.78 12.84
C ILE A 254 -6.75 11.68 11.95
N ILE A 255 -6.35 12.86 12.43
CA ILE A 255 -5.43 13.74 11.67
C ILE A 255 -4.08 13.03 11.43
N SER A 256 -3.60 12.27 12.41
CA SER A 256 -2.37 11.49 12.29
C SER A 256 -2.50 10.35 11.28
N GLU A 257 -3.61 9.61 11.29
CA GLU A 257 -3.90 8.60 10.27
C GLU A 257 -3.89 9.21 8.86
N ILE A 258 -4.60 10.32 8.67
CA ILE A 258 -4.64 11.05 7.39
C ILE A 258 -3.22 11.43 6.94
N PHE A 259 -2.41 11.94 7.87
CA PHE A 259 -1.03 12.34 7.59
C PHE A 259 -0.19 11.13 7.18
N PHE A 260 -0.13 10.07 7.99
CA PHE A 260 0.71 8.89 7.73
C PHE A 260 0.27 8.09 6.50
N CYS A 261 -1.01 8.12 6.13
CA CYS A 261 -1.48 7.57 4.87
C CYS A 261 -0.95 8.33 3.64
N LEU A 262 -0.67 9.64 3.76
CA LEU A 262 -0.26 10.51 2.65
C LEU A 262 1.23 10.79 2.58
N VAL A 263 1.97 10.61 3.67
CA VAL A 263 3.41 10.90 3.69
C VAL A 263 4.13 10.07 2.63
N ASP A 264 4.88 10.77 1.79
CA ASP A 264 5.89 10.12 0.97
C ASP A 264 7.08 9.79 1.86
N TRP A 265 7.23 8.51 2.18
CA TRP A 265 8.31 8.01 3.03
C TRP A 265 9.68 8.09 2.39
N SER A 266 9.77 8.30 1.06
CA SER A 266 11.05 8.51 0.38
C SER A 266 11.63 9.91 0.61
N ALA A 267 10.79 10.90 0.93
CA ALA A 267 11.18 12.27 1.24
C ALA A 267 10.16 12.92 2.21
N PRO A 268 10.08 12.46 3.48
CA PRO A 268 9.04 12.88 4.37
C PRO A 268 9.12 14.39 4.67
N PRO A 269 7.99 15.13 4.72
CA PRO A 269 8.00 16.56 4.99
C PRO A 269 8.53 16.85 6.40
N SER A 270 9.80 17.28 6.49
CA SER A 270 10.49 17.50 7.78
C SER A 270 9.77 18.49 8.69
N ALA A 271 9.10 19.51 8.13
CA ALA A 271 8.45 20.57 8.89
C ALA A 271 7.25 20.11 9.74
N PHE A 272 6.59 19.00 9.37
CA PHE A 272 5.43 18.48 10.11
C PHE A 272 5.75 17.18 10.85
N LEU A 273 6.61 16.33 10.29
CA LEU A 273 6.85 14.98 10.79
C LEU A 273 7.16 14.96 12.28
N ASP A 274 8.06 15.82 12.78
CA ASP A 274 8.45 15.85 14.19
C ASP A 274 7.25 16.00 15.14
N LYS A 275 6.27 16.85 14.81
CA LYS A 275 5.07 17.04 15.66
C LYS A 275 4.22 15.78 15.73
N PHE A 276 4.09 15.07 14.62
CA PHE A 276 3.35 13.81 14.55
C PHE A 276 4.11 12.68 15.27
N LEU A 277 5.45 12.65 15.20
CA LEU A 277 6.27 11.70 15.94
C LEU A 277 6.15 11.92 17.45
N VAL A 278 6.21 13.17 17.92
CA VAL A 278 5.96 13.49 19.34
C VAL A 278 4.59 12.97 19.77
N PHE A 279 3.54 13.24 18.99
CA PHE A 279 2.20 12.76 19.31
C PHE A 279 2.11 11.22 19.33
N ILE A 280 2.77 10.52 18.40
CA ILE A 280 2.83 9.04 18.43
C ILE A 280 3.47 8.55 19.73
N LEU A 281 4.59 9.15 20.15
CA LEU A 281 5.23 8.80 21.41
C LEU A 281 4.31 9.03 22.61
N ASP A 282 3.60 10.17 22.63
CA ASP A 282 2.65 10.52 23.68
C ASP A 282 1.40 9.63 23.65
N ALA A 283 0.95 9.18 22.48
CA ALA A 283 -0.20 8.28 22.33
C ALA A 283 0.12 6.82 22.69
N LEU A 284 1.38 6.41 22.52
CA LEU A 284 1.90 5.11 22.95
C LEU A 284 2.30 5.12 24.45
N SER A 285 2.72 6.27 24.96
CA SER A 285 3.08 6.44 26.37
C SER A 285 1.84 6.73 27.21
N GLU A 286 1.72 6.15 28.40
CA GLU A 286 0.59 6.36 29.32
C GLU A 286 0.41 7.79 29.87
N LYS A 287 1.12 8.80 29.32
CA LYS A 287 0.98 10.20 29.72
C LYS A 287 -0.40 10.78 29.39
N VAL A 288 -1.17 10.13 28.51
CA VAL A 288 -2.52 10.54 28.11
C VAL A 288 -3.57 9.53 28.59
N GLY A 289 -3.89 9.57 29.89
CA GLY A 289 -5.20 9.16 30.43
C GLY A 289 -5.43 7.65 30.71
N HIS A 290 -5.64 7.33 31.99
CA HIS A 290 -5.91 6.01 32.57
C HIS A 290 -7.24 5.33 32.19
N SER A 291 -7.69 5.38 30.93
CA SER A 291 -8.93 4.70 30.53
C SER A 291 -8.76 3.81 29.30
N GLY A 292 -9.32 2.59 29.35
CA GLY A 292 -9.33 1.65 28.21
C GLY A 292 -9.97 2.19 26.91
N LYS A 293 -10.51 3.42 26.92
CA LYS A 293 -10.99 4.13 25.72
C LYS A 293 -9.85 4.72 24.88
N PHE A 294 -8.75 5.15 25.50
CA PHE A 294 -7.58 5.67 24.79
C PHE A 294 -6.91 4.58 23.96
N GLN A 295 -6.79 3.37 24.53
CA GLN A 295 -6.22 2.21 23.86
C GLN A 295 -6.95 1.88 22.55
N LYS A 296 -8.29 1.95 22.52
CA LYS A 296 -9.08 1.65 21.31
C LYS A 296 -8.76 2.59 20.16
N HIS A 297 -8.48 3.85 20.43
CA HIS A 297 -8.18 4.84 19.39
C HIS A 297 -6.70 4.80 18.99
N SER A 298 -5.78 4.48 19.90
CA SER A 298 -4.36 4.28 19.56
C SER A 298 -4.13 3.06 18.65
N LEU A 299 -5.05 2.08 18.64
CA LEU A 299 -4.97 0.88 17.77
C LEU A 299 -4.72 1.21 16.31
N SER A 300 -5.35 2.27 15.80
CA SER A 300 -5.26 2.63 14.37
C SER A 300 -3.92 3.26 13.99
N LEU A 301 -3.12 3.69 14.97
CA LEU A 301 -1.78 4.23 14.74
C LEU A 301 -0.71 3.14 14.65
N ILE A 302 -0.95 1.97 15.25
CA ILE A 302 0.01 0.86 15.29
C ILE A 302 0.44 0.35 13.90
N PRO A 303 -0.45 0.21 12.90
CA PRO A 303 -0.06 -0.22 11.55
C PRO A 303 0.98 0.69 10.86
N PHE A 304 1.17 1.94 11.33
CA PHE A 304 2.16 2.84 10.76
C PHE A 304 3.55 2.71 11.40
N ILE A 305 3.65 2.06 12.56
CA ILE A 305 4.90 1.91 13.33
C ILE A 305 6.00 1.19 12.53
N PRO A 306 5.73 0.09 11.78
CA PRO A 306 6.77 -0.59 11.01
C PRO A 306 7.45 0.34 9.99
N LYS A 307 6.65 1.07 9.21
CA LYS A 307 7.15 2.04 8.22
C LYS A 307 7.89 3.20 8.87
N LEU A 308 7.37 3.72 9.99
CA LEU A 308 8.04 4.74 10.78
C LEU A 308 9.44 4.31 11.21
N VAL A 309 9.57 3.15 11.87
CA VAL A 309 10.83 2.60 12.38
C VAL A 309 11.86 2.35 11.27
N MET A 310 11.39 2.05 10.05
CA MET A 310 12.24 1.86 8.87
C MET A 310 12.79 3.17 8.29
N GLN A 311 12.05 4.27 8.40
CA GLN A 311 12.28 5.47 7.58
C GLN A 311 12.73 6.71 8.39
N VAL A 312 12.49 6.74 9.71
CA VAL A 312 12.96 7.83 10.57
C VAL A 312 14.42 7.67 10.99
N ASP A 313 15.03 8.75 11.46
CA ASP A 313 16.40 8.71 11.98
C ASP A 313 16.56 7.79 13.20
N ASN A 314 17.81 7.45 13.52
CA ASN A 314 18.11 6.51 14.61
C ASN A 314 17.64 7.01 16.00
N ALA A 315 17.55 8.33 16.21
CA ALA A 315 17.10 8.90 17.47
C ALA A 315 15.61 8.66 17.65
N TRP A 316 14.79 9.06 16.68
CA TRP A 316 13.35 8.80 16.65
C TRP A 316 13.03 7.31 16.68
N LYS A 317 13.76 6.51 15.90
CA LYS A 317 13.61 5.06 15.86
C LYS A 317 13.72 4.44 17.25
N SER A 318 14.74 4.85 18.02
CA SER A 318 14.95 4.33 19.38
C SER A 318 13.80 4.68 20.32
N HIS A 319 13.32 5.93 20.28
CA HIS A 319 12.21 6.39 21.11
C HIS A 319 10.89 5.70 20.75
N ILE A 320 10.59 5.54 19.45
CA ILE A 320 9.36 4.89 18.97
C ILE A 320 9.36 3.42 19.40
N LEU A 321 10.47 2.71 19.18
CA LEU A 321 10.59 1.31 19.59
C LEU A 321 10.44 1.14 21.10
N GLN A 322 11.02 2.05 21.90
CA GLN A 322 10.87 2.03 23.35
C GLN A 322 9.40 2.23 23.77
N ALA A 323 8.74 3.27 23.26
CA ALA A 323 7.34 3.56 23.58
C ALA A 323 6.41 2.44 23.13
N PHE A 324 6.61 1.91 21.92
CA PHE A 324 5.86 0.77 21.38
C PHE A 324 6.04 -0.50 22.23
N THR A 325 7.28 -0.78 22.65
CA THR A 325 7.59 -1.95 23.49
C THR A 325 6.91 -1.85 24.85
N GLU A 326 6.94 -0.66 25.48
CA GLU A 326 6.25 -0.44 26.75
C GLU A 326 4.73 -0.54 26.60
N ALA A 327 4.15 0.01 25.53
CA ALA A 327 2.74 -0.17 25.22
C ALA A 327 2.39 -1.66 25.05
N PHE A 328 3.18 -2.41 24.28
CA PHE A 328 2.98 -3.83 24.05
C PHE A 328 3.06 -4.68 25.33
N LYS A 329 4.03 -4.39 26.22
CA LYS A 329 4.19 -5.11 27.51
C LYS A 329 2.98 -4.96 28.42
N LYS A 330 2.32 -3.80 28.36
CA LYS A 330 1.16 -3.46 29.20
C LYS A 330 -0.18 -3.93 28.64
N CYS A 331 -0.20 -4.39 27.38
CA CYS A 331 -1.43 -4.92 26.79
C CYS A 331 -1.82 -6.27 27.41
N ASP A 332 -3.10 -6.42 27.72
CA ASP A 332 -3.67 -7.71 28.11
C ASP A 332 -3.44 -8.75 27.00
N PRO A 333 -3.13 -10.02 27.34
CA PRO A 333 -2.83 -11.06 26.35
C PRO A 333 -3.91 -11.26 25.28
N GLU A 334 -5.17 -11.11 25.65
CA GLU A 334 -6.34 -11.31 24.77
C GLU A 334 -6.87 -10.00 24.15
N SER A 335 -6.17 -8.88 24.35
CA SER A 335 -6.62 -7.59 23.82
C SER A 335 -6.38 -7.47 22.30
N ALA A 336 -7.29 -6.77 21.61
CA ALA A 336 -7.09 -6.39 20.21
C ALA A 336 -5.78 -5.61 19.99
N MET A 337 -5.34 -4.84 20.99
CA MET A 337 -4.07 -4.10 20.95
C MET A 337 -2.88 -5.05 20.87
N LYS A 338 -2.90 -6.14 21.63
CA LYS A 338 -1.85 -7.15 21.56
C LYS A 338 -1.74 -7.74 20.17
N LEU A 339 -2.87 -8.07 19.53
CA LEU A 339 -2.91 -8.64 18.18
C LEU A 339 -2.38 -7.67 17.12
N VAL A 340 -2.82 -6.40 17.15
CA VAL A 340 -2.35 -5.39 16.17
C VAL A 340 -0.85 -5.12 16.38
N CYS A 341 -0.37 -5.06 17.63
CA CYS A 341 1.07 -4.96 17.90
C CYS A 341 1.85 -6.18 17.40
N LEU A 342 1.33 -7.40 17.54
CA LEU A 342 1.99 -8.60 17.00
C LEU A 342 2.08 -8.54 15.47
N SER A 343 1.03 -8.07 14.78
CA SER A 343 1.08 -7.83 13.34
C SER A 343 2.15 -6.82 12.95
N ALA A 344 2.27 -5.70 13.70
CA ALA A 344 3.32 -4.72 13.46
C ALA A 344 4.73 -5.27 13.73
N ILE A 345 4.89 -6.10 14.77
CA ILE A 345 6.15 -6.78 15.06
C ILE A 345 6.52 -7.72 13.91
N GLU A 346 5.57 -8.51 13.41
CA GLU A 346 5.77 -9.40 12.26
C GLU A 346 6.29 -8.62 11.05
N GLU A 347 5.69 -7.47 10.73
CA GLU A 347 6.14 -6.60 9.63
C GLU A 347 7.56 -6.04 9.85
N MET A 348 7.96 -5.74 11.09
CA MET A 348 9.30 -5.24 11.41
C MET A 348 10.38 -6.33 11.45
N LEU A 349 10.01 -7.58 11.75
CA LEU A 349 10.96 -8.68 11.92
C LEU A 349 11.65 -9.04 10.60
N PHE A 350 10.91 -9.08 9.49
CA PHE A 350 11.49 -9.46 8.19
C PHE A 350 12.61 -8.51 7.73
N PRO A 351 12.39 -7.18 7.64
CA PRO A 351 13.45 -6.24 7.31
C PRO A 351 14.62 -6.27 8.30
N ALA A 352 14.34 -6.44 9.60
CA ALA A 352 15.38 -6.47 10.62
C ALA A 352 16.32 -7.67 10.46
N VAL A 353 15.77 -8.86 10.16
CA VAL A 353 16.56 -10.06 9.89
C VAL A 353 17.41 -9.89 8.64
N LEU A 354 16.84 -9.35 7.56
CA LEU A 354 17.57 -9.09 6.32
C LEU A 354 18.67 -8.04 6.50
N LEU A 355 18.39 -6.94 7.21
CA LEU A 355 19.42 -5.94 7.53
C LEU A 355 20.53 -6.54 8.40
N LEU A 356 20.19 -7.35 9.40
CA LEU A 356 21.20 -8.04 10.22
C LEU A 356 22.07 -8.96 9.35
N GLN A 357 21.46 -9.73 8.45
CA GLN A 357 22.16 -10.56 7.48
C GLN A 357 23.10 -9.72 6.60
N LEU A 358 22.64 -8.59 6.08
CA LEU A 358 23.44 -7.66 5.28
C LEU A 358 24.66 -7.16 6.06
N HIS A 359 24.48 -6.72 7.31
CA HIS A 359 25.56 -6.21 8.15
C HIS A 359 26.58 -7.31 8.51
N LEU A 360 26.12 -8.54 8.79
CA LEU A 360 27.00 -9.67 9.03
C LEU A 360 27.82 -10.01 7.78
N GLY A 361 27.18 -9.99 6.62
CA GLY A 361 27.83 -10.16 5.31
C GLY A 361 28.90 -9.10 5.05
N GLN A 362 28.57 -7.81 5.26
CA GLN A 362 29.50 -6.69 5.07
C GLN A 362 30.73 -6.75 5.98
N ARG A 363 30.59 -7.33 7.17
CA ARG A 363 31.68 -7.48 8.13
C ARG A 363 32.55 -8.72 7.88
N GLY A 364 32.17 -9.59 6.93
CA GLY A 364 32.94 -10.77 6.53
C GLY A 364 33.26 -11.78 7.66
N THR A 365 32.58 -11.68 8.80
CA THR A 365 32.96 -12.36 10.06
C THR A 365 32.24 -13.69 10.29
N PHE A 366 31.24 -14.01 9.46
CA PHE A 366 30.33 -15.15 9.67
C PHE A 366 29.95 -15.83 8.34
N SER A 367 30.90 -16.03 7.42
CA SER A 367 30.60 -16.55 6.07
C SER A 367 29.94 -17.93 6.11
N GLN A 368 30.36 -18.80 7.02
CA GLN A 368 29.83 -20.16 7.13
C GLN A 368 28.41 -20.20 7.72
N GLU A 369 28.15 -19.40 8.77
CA GLU A 369 26.82 -19.28 9.36
C GLU A 369 25.84 -18.62 8.39
N LEU A 370 26.32 -17.62 7.63
CA LEU A 370 25.58 -17.01 6.54
C LEU A 370 25.21 -18.06 5.51
N ASP A 371 26.18 -18.85 5.02
CA ASP A 371 25.92 -19.90 4.03
C ASP A 371 24.92 -20.96 4.53
N ASN A 372 24.95 -21.32 5.82
CA ASN A 372 23.99 -22.25 6.41
C ASN A 372 22.55 -21.70 6.43
N MET A 373 22.35 -20.37 6.43
CA MET A 373 21.00 -19.80 6.38
C MET A 373 20.29 -20.03 5.03
N GLN A 374 21.04 -20.36 3.97
CA GLN A 374 20.48 -20.62 2.64
C GLN A 374 19.41 -21.71 2.63
N TYR A 375 19.57 -22.75 3.48
CA TYR A 375 18.60 -23.83 3.60
C TYR A 375 17.23 -23.37 4.13
N SER A 376 17.24 -22.36 5.00
CA SER A 376 16.01 -21.78 5.57
C SER A 376 15.36 -20.77 4.61
N LEU A 377 16.15 -20.12 3.75
CA LEU A 377 15.67 -19.14 2.77
C LEU A 377 15.04 -19.77 1.52
N LYS A 378 15.21 -21.07 1.29
CA LYS A 378 14.65 -21.74 0.11
C LYS A 378 13.14 -21.54 -0.01
N GLU A 379 12.40 -21.85 1.06
CA GLU A 379 10.93 -21.76 1.11
C GLU A 379 10.44 -20.31 1.16
N PHE A 380 11.30 -19.38 1.59
CA PHE A 380 11.01 -17.95 1.56
C PHE A 380 10.80 -17.46 0.11
N TYR A 381 11.60 -17.95 -0.85
CA TYR A 381 11.45 -17.63 -2.26
C TYR A 381 10.38 -18.49 -2.95
N SER A 382 10.49 -19.82 -2.87
CA SER A 382 9.46 -20.72 -3.42
C SER A 382 9.55 -22.12 -2.82
N ALA A 383 8.42 -22.83 -2.79
CA ALA A 383 8.35 -24.25 -2.50
C ALA A 383 7.89 -25.02 -3.75
N CYS A 384 8.60 -26.09 -4.10
CA CYS A 384 8.24 -26.98 -5.20
C CYS A 384 7.65 -28.26 -4.60
N HIS A 385 6.36 -28.50 -4.84
CA HIS A 385 5.67 -29.72 -4.42
C HIS A 385 5.19 -30.45 -5.68
N HIS A 386 5.68 -31.67 -5.90
CA HIS A 386 5.24 -32.55 -7.00
C HIS A 386 5.26 -31.92 -8.41
N GLY A 387 6.23 -31.03 -8.67
CA GLY A 387 6.40 -30.38 -9.98
C GLY A 387 5.61 -29.09 -10.16
N ASP A 388 4.76 -28.73 -9.21
CA ASP A 388 4.06 -27.44 -9.19
C ASP A 388 4.81 -26.45 -8.29
N ILE A 389 5.04 -25.24 -8.82
CA ILE A 389 5.80 -24.19 -8.14
C ILE A 389 4.81 -23.34 -7.34
N SER A 390 4.95 -23.38 -6.02
CA SER A 390 4.27 -22.43 -5.13
C SER A 390 5.24 -21.31 -4.74
N TYR A 391 4.87 -20.07 -5.03
CA TYR A 391 5.68 -18.92 -4.65
C TYR A 391 5.65 -18.69 -3.14
N GLY A 392 6.83 -18.45 -2.57
CA GLY A 392 7.01 -18.18 -1.14
C GLY A 392 6.65 -16.75 -0.75
N PRO A 393 6.77 -16.41 0.55
CA PRO A 393 6.49 -15.08 1.08
C PRO A 393 7.17 -13.93 0.34
N PHE A 394 8.37 -14.14 -0.23
CA PHE A 394 9.12 -13.15 -1.00
C PHE A 394 8.26 -12.39 -2.02
N MET A 395 7.43 -13.09 -2.79
CA MET A 395 6.59 -12.49 -3.84
C MET A 395 5.49 -11.56 -3.30
N LYS A 396 5.17 -11.64 -2.00
CA LYS A 396 4.14 -10.84 -1.34
C LYS A 396 4.69 -9.63 -0.59
N LEU A 397 6.01 -9.48 -0.49
CA LEU A 397 6.65 -8.40 0.25
C LEU A 397 6.69 -7.09 -0.55
N ASP A 398 6.82 -5.99 0.18
CA ASP A 398 7.06 -4.68 -0.43
C ASP A 398 8.40 -4.68 -1.20
N ARG A 399 8.45 -3.87 -2.26
CA ARG A 399 9.58 -3.78 -3.20
C ARG A 399 10.92 -3.54 -2.50
N GLU A 400 10.97 -2.63 -1.52
CA GLU A 400 12.20 -2.31 -0.78
C GLU A 400 12.75 -3.54 -0.03
N ILE A 401 11.85 -4.38 0.50
CA ILE A 401 12.22 -5.60 1.23
C ILE A 401 12.67 -6.69 0.25
N GLN A 402 12.04 -6.77 -0.93
CA GLN A 402 12.45 -7.68 -2.00
C GLN A 402 13.85 -7.32 -2.51
N GLU A 403 14.11 -6.02 -2.77
CA GLU A 403 15.43 -5.51 -3.18
C GLU A 403 16.47 -5.79 -2.09
N LEU A 404 16.19 -5.47 -0.84
CA LEU A 404 17.09 -5.77 0.28
C LEU A 404 17.39 -7.27 0.41
N SER A 405 16.36 -8.12 0.27
CA SER A 405 16.50 -9.58 0.31
C SER A 405 17.41 -10.07 -0.81
N ILE A 406 17.25 -9.55 -2.03
CA ILE A 406 18.12 -9.84 -3.16
C ILE A 406 19.55 -9.38 -2.89
N CYS A 407 19.74 -8.17 -2.34
CA CYS A 407 21.06 -7.65 -2.00
C CYS A 407 21.78 -8.54 -0.97
N CYS A 408 21.05 -9.17 -0.05
CA CYS A 408 21.64 -10.09 0.93
C CYS A 408 22.26 -11.33 0.27
N LEU A 409 21.79 -11.75 -0.91
CA LEU A 409 22.33 -12.90 -1.64
C LEU A 409 23.79 -12.70 -2.06
N TYR A 410 24.22 -11.45 -2.27
CA TYR A 410 25.59 -11.12 -2.67
C TYR A 410 26.63 -11.58 -1.64
N TYR A 411 26.25 -11.63 -0.35
CA TYR A 411 27.17 -11.93 0.73
C TYR A 411 27.34 -13.43 1.01
N PHE A 412 26.52 -14.29 0.39
CA PHE A 412 26.78 -15.73 0.44
C PHE A 412 28.06 -16.07 -0.33
N SER A 413 28.87 -16.96 0.23
CA SER A 413 30.11 -17.37 -0.44
C SER A 413 29.82 -18.24 -1.67
N PHE A 414 28.69 -18.96 -1.63
CA PHE A 414 28.11 -19.70 -2.75
C PHE A 414 26.59 -19.74 -2.68
N LEU A 415 25.90 -20.05 -3.77
CA LEU A 415 24.45 -20.33 -3.79
C LEU A 415 24.19 -21.82 -3.99
N ASP A 416 23.49 -22.46 -3.04
CA ASP A 416 23.11 -23.88 -3.15
C ASP A 416 22.11 -24.13 -4.30
N ALA A 417 22.18 -25.32 -4.89
CA ALA A 417 21.31 -25.79 -5.96
C ALA A 417 19.82 -25.60 -5.68
N SER A 418 19.39 -25.90 -4.46
CA SER A 418 17.99 -25.83 -4.07
C SER A 418 17.49 -24.40 -3.90
N LEU A 419 18.34 -23.49 -3.39
CA LEU A 419 18.04 -22.06 -3.29
C LEU A 419 18.01 -21.42 -4.68
N LEU A 420 18.95 -21.79 -5.55
CA LEU A 420 19.01 -21.30 -6.93
C LEU A 420 17.74 -21.63 -7.71
N GLN A 421 17.23 -22.85 -7.54
CA GLN A 421 15.98 -23.29 -8.16
C GLN A 421 14.79 -22.44 -7.67
N SER A 422 14.71 -22.17 -6.37
CA SER A 422 13.66 -21.32 -5.81
C SER A 422 13.74 -19.87 -6.28
N LEU A 423 14.95 -19.33 -6.39
CA LEU A 423 15.19 -18.00 -6.94
C LEU A 423 14.79 -17.91 -8.42
N THR A 424 15.17 -18.90 -9.22
CA THR A 424 14.87 -18.96 -10.66
C THR A 424 13.37 -19.02 -10.92
N ALA A 425 12.64 -19.76 -10.09
CA ALA A 425 11.17 -19.81 -10.13
C ALA A 425 10.56 -18.42 -9.93
N CYS A 426 11.04 -17.64 -8.96
CA CYS A 426 10.60 -16.27 -8.73
C CYS A 426 10.89 -15.37 -9.95
N CYS A 427 12.06 -15.48 -10.56
CA CYS A 427 12.44 -14.67 -11.72
C CYS A 427 11.53 -14.87 -12.94
N LEU A 428 11.06 -16.10 -13.16
CA LEU A 428 10.15 -16.41 -14.28
C LEU A 428 8.75 -15.80 -14.07
N ALA A 429 8.33 -15.63 -12.82
CA ALA A 429 7.08 -14.95 -12.45
C ALA A 429 7.19 -13.42 -12.50
N TYR A 430 8.38 -12.88 -12.25
CA TYR A 430 8.68 -11.45 -12.14
C TYR A 430 8.60 -10.63 -13.44
N ARG A 431 7.97 -11.17 -14.49
CA ARG A 431 7.78 -10.57 -15.83
C ARG A 431 6.90 -9.32 -15.88
N ALA A 432 6.55 -8.70 -14.74
CA ALA A 432 5.58 -7.60 -14.64
C ALA A 432 6.16 -6.19 -14.38
N GLY A 433 7.47 -5.99 -14.40
CA GLY A 433 8.08 -4.63 -14.51
C GLY A 433 8.26 -3.82 -13.22
N HIS A 434 8.44 -4.47 -12.06
CA HIS A 434 8.50 -3.79 -10.75
C HIS A 434 9.90 -3.55 -10.16
N ILE A 435 10.99 -4.00 -10.79
CA ILE A 435 12.40 -3.81 -10.33
C ILE A 435 13.16 -2.97 -11.35
N GLN A 436 14.12 -2.12 -10.92
CA GLN A 436 14.96 -1.41 -11.88
C GLN A 436 15.80 -2.41 -12.68
N ILE A 437 15.98 -2.15 -13.98
CA ILE A 437 16.73 -3.05 -14.87
C ILE A 437 18.14 -3.34 -14.32
N ALA A 438 18.78 -2.37 -13.67
CA ALA A 438 20.11 -2.53 -13.08
C ALA A 438 20.13 -3.59 -11.96
N ASP A 439 19.19 -3.55 -11.02
CA ASP A 439 19.12 -4.48 -9.89
C ASP A 439 18.79 -5.90 -10.37
N TYR A 440 17.90 -5.99 -11.35
CA TYR A 440 17.56 -7.26 -11.98
C TYR A 440 18.76 -7.89 -12.70
N LEU A 441 19.54 -7.09 -13.45
CA LEU A 441 20.76 -7.57 -14.09
C LEU A 441 21.84 -7.97 -13.08
N SER A 442 22.03 -7.18 -12.01
CA SER A 442 22.98 -7.49 -10.92
C SER A 442 22.65 -8.83 -10.25
N PHE A 443 21.36 -9.09 -10.03
CA PHE A 443 20.88 -10.36 -9.52
C PHE A 443 21.19 -11.53 -10.47
N LEU A 444 20.90 -11.41 -11.78
CA LEU A 444 21.17 -12.48 -12.75
C LEU A 444 22.67 -12.80 -12.85
N ILE A 445 23.52 -11.76 -12.76
CA ILE A 445 24.97 -11.93 -12.71
C ILE A 445 25.39 -12.69 -11.45
N THR A 446 24.86 -12.31 -10.29
CA THR A 446 25.13 -12.96 -9.00
C THR A 446 24.71 -14.43 -9.00
N LEU A 447 23.55 -14.72 -9.60
CA LEU A 447 22.99 -16.07 -9.73
C LEU A 447 23.95 -17.01 -10.47
N LEU A 448 24.58 -16.54 -11.54
CA LEU A 448 25.53 -17.34 -12.33
C LEU A 448 26.95 -17.30 -11.78
N SER A 449 27.37 -16.21 -11.13
CA SER A 449 28.74 -16.07 -10.63
C SER A 449 28.99 -16.86 -9.34
N ARG A 450 28.00 -16.96 -8.44
CA ARG A 450 28.15 -17.57 -7.11
C ARG A 450 27.67 -19.02 -7.00
N TYR A 451 27.18 -19.61 -8.08
CA TYR A 451 26.74 -21.01 -8.03
C TYR A 451 27.90 -21.97 -7.78
N GLN A 452 27.78 -22.83 -6.75
CA GLN A 452 28.80 -23.84 -6.47
C GLN A 452 28.62 -25.03 -7.40
N ILE A 453 29.59 -25.32 -8.27
CA ILE A 453 29.53 -26.48 -9.16
C ILE A 453 30.37 -27.59 -8.56
N SER A 454 29.74 -28.74 -8.30
CA SER A 454 30.46 -29.97 -7.96
C SER A 454 30.88 -30.63 -9.29
N PRO A 455 32.18 -30.76 -9.59
CA PRO A 455 32.62 -31.37 -10.84
C PRO A 455 32.19 -32.84 -10.91
N GLU A 456 31.80 -33.30 -12.10
CA GLU A 456 31.55 -34.71 -12.35
C GLU A 456 32.84 -35.50 -12.10
N SER A 457 32.85 -36.36 -11.08
CA SER A 457 33.95 -37.29 -10.87
C SER A 457 33.97 -38.29 -12.03
N ASN A 458 34.94 -38.17 -12.93
CA ASN A 458 35.25 -39.14 -13.99
C ASN A 458 35.88 -40.43 -13.41
N SER A 459 35.31 -41.01 -12.36
CA SER A 459 35.74 -42.30 -11.82
C SER A 459 34.74 -43.37 -12.24
N LEU A 460 35.20 -44.31 -13.05
CA LEU A 460 34.56 -45.60 -13.33
C LEU A 460 34.54 -46.46 -12.05
N ALA A 461 33.76 -46.06 -11.06
CA ALA A 461 33.39 -46.90 -9.93
C ALA A 461 32.02 -46.45 -9.45
N LYS A 462 31.03 -47.29 -9.71
CA LYS A 462 29.63 -47.08 -9.40
C LYS A 462 29.43 -47.26 -7.90
N GLU A 463 29.44 -46.17 -7.14
CA GLU A 463 28.79 -46.10 -5.83
C GLU A 463 27.95 -44.82 -5.68
N LYS A 464 26.84 -44.98 -4.95
CA LYS A 464 25.67 -44.11 -4.92
C LYS A 464 25.95 -42.66 -4.51
N GLY A 465 25.40 -41.72 -5.27
CA GLY A 465 24.57 -40.65 -4.67
C GLY A 465 25.12 -39.23 -4.58
N GLY A 466 26.04 -38.81 -5.45
CA GLY A 466 26.31 -37.38 -5.68
C GLY A 466 25.70 -36.95 -7.01
N ASN A 467 24.49 -36.38 -7.02
CA ASN A 467 23.92 -35.84 -8.27
C ASN A 467 24.78 -34.65 -8.71
N SER A 468 25.44 -34.74 -9.86
CA SER A 468 26.18 -33.60 -10.43
C SER A 468 25.20 -32.44 -10.65
N ASN A 469 25.46 -31.32 -9.98
CA ASN A 469 24.60 -30.15 -10.07
C ASN A 469 24.85 -29.32 -11.36
N THR A 470 25.72 -29.83 -12.24
CA THR A 470 26.05 -29.32 -13.58
C THR A 470 24.84 -29.28 -14.51
N GLY A 471 23.96 -30.29 -14.43
CA GLY A 471 22.72 -30.33 -15.21
C GLY A 471 21.77 -29.20 -14.83
N LEU A 472 21.60 -28.96 -13.52
CA LEU A 472 20.79 -27.86 -13.00
C LEU A 472 21.38 -26.50 -13.38
N PHE A 473 22.70 -26.31 -13.23
CA PHE A 473 23.38 -25.07 -13.60
C PHE A 473 23.19 -24.71 -15.07
N ARG A 474 23.23 -25.71 -15.96
CA ARG A 474 22.97 -25.53 -17.39
C ARG A 474 21.54 -25.06 -17.65
N SER A 475 20.56 -25.64 -16.96
CA SER A 475 19.15 -25.22 -17.05
C SER A 475 18.95 -23.80 -16.53
N VAL A 476 19.56 -23.43 -15.40
CA VAL A 476 19.49 -22.05 -14.89
C VAL A 476 20.17 -21.08 -15.86
N THR A 477 21.35 -21.40 -16.37
CA THR A 477 22.03 -20.57 -17.38
C THR A 477 21.15 -20.36 -18.62
N SER A 478 20.48 -21.41 -19.11
CA SER A 478 19.56 -21.31 -20.25
C SER A 478 18.34 -20.45 -19.92
N ALA A 479 17.78 -20.59 -18.71
CA ALA A 479 16.64 -19.79 -18.27
C ALA A 479 17.00 -18.30 -18.17
N VAL A 480 18.14 -17.98 -17.54
CA VAL A 480 18.68 -16.62 -17.46
C VAL A 480 18.87 -16.03 -18.86
N CYS A 481 19.57 -16.74 -19.76
CA CYS A 481 19.78 -16.29 -21.13
C CYS A 481 18.46 -16.05 -21.88
N SER A 482 17.44 -16.90 -21.70
CA SER A 482 16.14 -16.71 -22.35
C SER A 482 15.39 -15.46 -21.89
N CYS A 483 15.69 -14.96 -20.69
CA CYS A 483 15.06 -13.77 -20.12
C CYS A 483 15.69 -12.47 -20.64
N LEU A 484 16.98 -12.48 -21.01
CA LEU A 484 17.73 -11.26 -21.34
C LEU A 484 17.14 -10.44 -22.50
N PRO A 485 16.74 -11.04 -23.65
CA PRO A 485 16.16 -10.28 -24.77
C PRO A 485 14.79 -9.67 -24.46
N GLN A 486 14.18 -10.05 -23.33
CA GLN A 486 12.84 -9.61 -22.92
C GLN A 486 12.89 -8.39 -21.98
N ILE A 487 14.09 -8.01 -21.49
CA ILE A 487 14.27 -6.93 -20.50
C ILE A 487 14.19 -5.53 -21.13
N GLY A 488 14.60 -5.42 -22.40
CA GLY A 488 14.68 -4.16 -23.13
C GLY A 488 15.49 -4.33 -24.41
N GLY A 489 15.81 -3.24 -25.11
CA GLY A 489 16.61 -3.34 -26.34
C GLY A 489 17.99 -3.94 -26.08
N ASP A 490 18.34 -5.02 -26.80
CA ASP A 490 19.54 -5.84 -26.57
C ASP A 490 20.82 -5.01 -26.39
N HIS A 491 20.99 -3.94 -27.17
CA HIS A 491 22.16 -3.06 -27.10
C HIS A 491 22.30 -2.30 -25.77
N ILE A 492 21.18 -1.86 -25.20
CA ILE A 492 21.15 -1.12 -23.93
C ILE A 492 21.43 -2.08 -22.78
N VAL A 493 20.79 -3.25 -22.80
CA VAL A 493 20.95 -4.31 -21.79
C VAL A 493 22.39 -4.83 -21.80
N LEU A 494 22.98 -5.04 -22.99
CA LEU A 494 24.38 -5.42 -23.17
C LEU A 494 25.34 -4.40 -22.55
N LYS A 495 25.10 -3.09 -22.77
CA LYS A 495 25.96 -2.03 -22.22
C LYS A 495 25.93 -1.98 -20.68
N MET A 496 24.79 -2.29 -20.07
CA MET A 496 24.65 -2.38 -18.61
C MET A 496 25.31 -3.65 -18.04
N LEU A 497 25.18 -4.78 -18.74
CA LEU A 497 25.78 -6.06 -18.36
C LEU A 497 27.31 -6.07 -18.47
N GLU A 498 27.85 -5.45 -19.51
CA GLU A 498 29.27 -5.58 -19.88
C GLU A 498 30.20 -5.16 -18.74
N GLY A 499 29.98 -3.99 -18.13
CA GLY A 499 30.80 -3.51 -17.01
C GLY A 499 30.74 -4.43 -15.79
N ALA A 500 29.53 -4.78 -15.36
CA ALA A 500 29.33 -5.61 -14.17
C ALA A 500 29.87 -7.04 -14.33
N VAL A 501 29.76 -7.64 -15.52
CA VAL A 501 30.32 -8.96 -15.81
C VAL A 501 31.85 -8.92 -15.84
N ILE A 502 32.44 -7.88 -16.42
CA ILE A 502 33.90 -7.70 -16.43
C ILE A 502 34.44 -7.61 -15.00
N ASP A 503 33.82 -6.78 -14.16
CA ASP A 503 34.22 -6.63 -12.76
C ASP A 503 34.15 -7.97 -12.01
N GLN A 504 33.08 -8.77 -12.24
CA GLN A 504 32.94 -10.09 -11.63
C GLN A 504 34.02 -11.08 -12.10
N ILE A 505 34.34 -11.11 -13.40
CA ILE A 505 35.38 -12.01 -13.95
C ILE A 505 36.79 -11.63 -13.47
N ALA A 506 37.01 -10.32 -13.23
CA ALA A 506 38.28 -9.75 -12.77
C ALA A 506 38.49 -9.83 -11.25
N ASN A 507 37.47 -10.18 -10.46
CA ASN A 507 37.58 -10.29 -9.00
C ASN A 507 38.57 -11.39 -8.57
N GLU A 508 39.25 -11.16 -7.44
CA GLU A 508 40.06 -12.17 -6.73
C GLU A 508 39.30 -12.71 -5.50
N PRO A 509 39.26 -14.04 -5.24
CA PRO A 509 39.82 -15.11 -6.06
C PRO A 509 39.03 -15.31 -7.37
N PRO A 510 39.69 -15.82 -8.44
CA PRO A 510 39.08 -15.91 -9.76
C PRO A 510 37.89 -16.88 -9.78
N LEU A 511 36.80 -16.44 -10.42
CA LEU A 511 35.62 -17.29 -10.70
C LEU A 511 36.01 -18.61 -11.37
N ALA A 512 35.30 -19.68 -11.01
CA ALA A 512 35.42 -20.98 -11.67
C ALA A 512 35.11 -20.86 -13.18
N LEU A 513 35.70 -21.76 -13.97
CA LEU A 513 35.61 -21.72 -15.44
C LEU A 513 34.16 -21.78 -15.92
N GLU A 514 33.35 -22.62 -15.30
CA GLU A 514 31.96 -22.85 -15.68
C GLU A 514 31.08 -21.62 -15.39
N ASN A 515 31.27 -20.96 -14.25
CA ASN A 515 30.60 -19.68 -13.92
C ASN A 515 31.05 -18.56 -14.88
N THR A 516 32.34 -18.51 -15.22
CA THR A 516 32.88 -17.59 -16.22
C THR A 516 32.20 -17.83 -17.58
N CYS A 517 32.08 -19.09 -18.02
CA CYS A 517 31.39 -19.45 -19.25
C CYS A 517 29.89 -19.08 -19.22
N ALA A 518 29.22 -19.21 -18.08
CA ALA A 518 27.81 -18.85 -17.94
C ALA A 518 27.58 -17.33 -18.08
N LEU A 519 28.42 -16.50 -17.43
CA LEU A 519 28.38 -15.04 -17.58
C LEU A 519 28.69 -14.60 -19.03
N LEU A 520 29.63 -15.28 -19.69
CA LEU A 520 29.94 -15.01 -21.10
C LEU A 520 28.77 -15.36 -22.02
N ARG A 521 28.02 -16.43 -21.72
CA ARG A 521 26.80 -16.77 -22.47
C ARG A 521 25.73 -15.69 -22.33
N MET A 522 25.63 -14.99 -21.19
CA MET A 522 24.74 -13.83 -21.06
C MET A 522 25.10 -12.72 -22.06
N ILE A 523 26.39 -12.39 -22.16
CA ILE A 523 26.90 -11.38 -23.11
C ILE A 523 26.61 -11.81 -24.55
N VAL A 524 26.93 -13.06 -24.90
CA VAL A 524 26.74 -13.60 -26.25
C VAL A 524 25.26 -13.62 -26.65
N THR A 525 24.35 -13.87 -25.71
CA THR A 525 22.90 -13.91 -25.99
C THR A 525 22.35 -12.56 -26.45
N LEU A 526 22.95 -11.45 -26.02
CA LEU A 526 22.53 -10.09 -26.34
C LEU A 526 23.33 -9.45 -27.50
N ASP A 527 24.43 -10.08 -27.92
CA ASP A 527 25.31 -9.57 -28.99
C ASP A 527 24.79 -9.98 -30.38
N SER A 528 23.78 -9.27 -30.89
CA SER A 528 23.13 -9.54 -32.18
C SER A 528 24.00 -9.25 -33.42
N LYS A 529 25.16 -8.61 -33.24
CA LYS A 529 26.24 -8.48 -34.25
C LYS A 529 27.54 -8.80 -33.53
N PRO A 530 28.40 -9.73 -33.99
CA PRO A 530 29.59 -10.15 -33.27
C PRO A 530 30.55 -8.96 -33.10
N ARG A 531 30.37 -8.25 -32.00
CA ARG A 531 31.27 -7.22 -31.47
C ARG A 531 31.80 -7.70 -30.13
N LEU A 532 31.98 -9.02 -29.99
CA LEU A 532 32.90 -9.62 -29.03
C LEU A 532 34.23 -8.87 -29.15
N LYS A 533 34.41 -7.85 -28.31
CA LYS A 533 35.58 -6.99 -28.29
C LYS A 533 36.77 -7.93 -28.14
N ILE A 534 37.76 -7.79 -29.02
CA ILE A 534 39.01 -8.57 -29.02
C ILE A 534 39.60 -8.79 -27.61
N TRP A 535 39.36 -7.85 -26.69
CA TRP A 535 39.67 -7.94 -25.27
C TRP A 535 39.00 -9.10 -24.50
N LEU A 536 37.74 -9.44 -24.74
CA LEU A 536 37.05 -10.60 -24.14
C LEU A 536 37.70 -11.92 -24.55
N VAL A 537 38.14 -12.00 -25.82
CA VAL A 537 38.91 -13.14 -26.35
C VAL A 537 40.31 -13.22 -25.71
N ILE A 538 40.96 -12.07 -25.50
CA ILE A 538 42.26 -11.99 -24.80
C ILE A 538 42.12 -12.43 -23.34
N LEU A 539 41.06 -12.02 -22.65
CA LEU A 539 40.81 -12.36 -21.24
C LEU A 539 40.51 -13.86 -21.07
N LEU A 540 39.75 -14.45 -22.00
CA LEU A 540 39.54 -15.90 -22.12
C LEU A 540 40.83 -16.66 -22.42
N LYS A 541 41.63 -16.18 -23.37
CA LYS A 541 42.91 -16.80 -23.75
C LYS A 541 43.86 -16.84 -22.56
N ASN A 542 43.95 -15.75 -21.79
CA ASN A 542 44.82 -15.67 -20.62
C ASN A 542 44.36 -16.56 -19.46
N LYS A 543 43.03 -16.75 -19.27
CA LYS A 543 42.50 -17.66 -18.23
C LYS A 543 42.53 -19.15 -18.63
N ILE A 544 42.39 -19.50 -19.91
CA ILE A 544 42.35 -20.90 -20.38
C ILE A 544 43.76 -21.47 -20.64
N LEU A 545 44.69 -20.67 -21.20
CA LEU A 545 46.02 -21.16 -21.62
C LEU A 545 47.16 -20.83 -20.65
N GLY A 546 46.94 -20.00 -19.62
CA GLY A 546 48.01 -19.45 -18.80
C GLY A 546 48.89 -18.45 -19.58
N PRO A 547 49.77 -17.69 -18.89
CA PRO A 547 50.62 -16.71 -19.54
C PRO A 547 51.66 -17.42 -20.44
N VAL A 548 51.58 -17.19 -21.75
CA VAL A 548 52.59 -17.68 -22.71
C VAL A 548 53.85 -16.82 -22.56
N THR A 549 54.89 -17.36 -21.93
CA THR A 549 56.24 -16.79 -21.99
C THR A 549 56.83 -17.02 -23.38
N PRO A 550 57.28 -15.99 -24.11
CA PRO A 550 57.94 -16.20 -25.39
C PRO A 550 59.32 -16.85 -25.15
N SER A 551 59.51 -18.07 -25.69
CA SER A 551 60.81 -18.72 -25.78
C SER A 551 61.68 -17.92 -26.76
N VAL A 552 62.72 -17.28 -26.22
CA VAL A 552 63.82 -16.71 -26.99
C VAL A 552 64.67 -17.88 -27.54
N PRO A 553 64.98 -17.96 -28.85
CA PRO A 553 65.98 -18.91 -29.32
C PRO A 553 67.36 -18.45 -28.84
N ALA A 554 68.08 -19.33 -28.17
CA ALA A 554 69.50 -19.15 -27.89
C ALA A 554 70.31 -19.32 -29.19
N GLU A 555 71.28 -18.40 -29.35
CA GLU A 555 72.36 -18.23 -30.36
C GLU A 555 72.45 -19.18 -31.56
#